data_AF-A0A8X6KIN8-F1
#
_entry.id   AF-A0A8X6KIN8-F1
#
_cell.length_a   1.000
_cell.length_b   1.000
_cell.length_c   1.000
_cell.angle_alpha   90.00
_cell.angle_beta   90.00
_cell.angle_gamma   90.00
#
_symmetry.space_group_name_H-M   'P 1'
#
loop_
_entity.id
_entity.type
_entity.pdbx_description
1 polymer ?
#
loop_
_entity_poly.entity_id
_entity_poly.type
_entity_poly.pdbx_seq_one_letter_code
_entity_poly.pdbx_strand_id
1 'polypeptide(L)'
;MLTKTKPKYKELFYYYYAIKSAADKIDNTVGFLVFTTVIHNSCVMFFSVDGIIGSNMVQGFLEDYYWFLSNFLLFTVMTATASSVSEASAEVASSALILPEEKGRSNWNQHRFITLVEKEITFTVWKLAPIRRNFIFGISGILFTYSLMIHSLSPVKNDSHLAT
;
A
#
# COMPACT_ATOMS: atom_id res chain seq x y z
N MET A 1 33.48 23.91 11.30
CA MET A 1 33.18 23.33 12.63
C MET A 1 31.66 23.36 12.79
N LEU A 2 30.96 22.28 12.40
CA LEU A 2 29.49 22.21 12.49
C LEU A 2 29.12 22.00 13.96
N THR A 3 28.50 23.02 14.57
CA THR A 3 27.94 22.95 15.91
C THR A 3 26.83 21.90 15.92
N LYS A 4 27.13 20.69 16.42
CA LYS A 4 26.11 19.67 16.72
C LYS A 4 25.22 20.21 17.84
N THR A 5 24.11 20.83 17.47
CA THR A 5 23.00 21.15 18.36
C THR A 5 22.53 19.85 19.01
N LYS A 6 22.49 19.81 20.35
CA LYS A 6 22.01 18.64 21.07
C LYS A 6 20.54 18.37 20.70
N PRO A 7 20.17 17.13 20.36
CA PRO A 7 18.80 16.80 20.02
C PRO A 7 17.89 16.97 21.26
N LYS A 8 16.86 17.81 21.14
CA LYS A 8 15.85 17.96 22.18
C LYS A 8 14.84 16.81 22.10
N TYR A 9 15.19 15.66 22.68
CA TYR A 9 14.37 14.43 22.64
C TYR A 9 12.90 14.63 23.07
N LYS A 10 12.64 15.55 24.01
CA LYS A 10 11.27 15.88 24.43
C LYS A 10 10.44 16.50 23.29
N GLU A 11 11.00 17.45 22.55
CA GLU A 11 10.30 18.08 21.41
C GLU A 11 10.08 17.05 20.29
N LEU A 12 11.12 16.28 19.95
CA LEU A 12 11.04 15.20 18.95
C LEU A 12 9.95 14.17 19.29
N PHE A 13 9.84 13.78 20.57
CA PHE A 13 8.80 12.90 21.04
C PHE A 13 7.40 13.46 20.80
N TYR A 14 7.15 14.73 21.16
CA TYR A 14 5.83 15.34 20.95
C TYR A 14 5.46 15.47 19.47
N TYR A 15 6.41 15.86 18.62
CA TYR A 15 6.18 15.94 17.18
C TYR A 15 5.86 14.57 16.57
N TYR A 16 6.68 13.56 16.84
CA TYR A 16 6.48 12.23 16.30
C TYR A 16 5.18 11.59 16.84
N TYR A 17 4.87 11.79 18.12
CA TYR A 17 3.61 11.35 18.71
C TYR A 17 2.40 12.00 18.04
N ALA A 18 2.46 13.30 17.75
CA ALA A 18 1.38 14.00 17.05
C ALA A 18 1.16 13.45 15.63
N ILE A 19 2.25 13.22 14.88
CA ILE A 19 2.20 12.63 13.53
C ILE A 19 1.58 11.23 13.60
N LYS A 20 2.06 10.39 14.51
CA LYS A 20 1.56 9.03 14.71
C LYS A 20 0.08 9.02 15.07
N SER A 21 -0.34 9.87 16.01
CA SER A 21 -1.75 9.98 16.39
C SER A 21 -2.63 10.48 15.23
N ALA A 22 -2.13 11.39 14.40
CA ALA A 22 -2.84 11.84 13.21
C ALA A 22 -2.97 10.70 12.19
N ALA A 23 -1.89 9.96 11.92
CA ALA A 23 -1.90 8.80 11.03
C ALA A 23 -2.87 7.72 11.52
N ASP A 24 -2.86 7.36 12.80
CA ASP A 24 -3.79 6.39 13.39
C ASP A 24 -5.25 6.85 13.26
N LYS A 25 -5.54 8.15 13.43
CA LYS A 25 -6.89 8.70 13.25
C LYS A 25 -7.34 8.63 11.79
N ILE A 26 -6.44 8.96 10.86
CA ILE A 26 -6.70 8.85 9.43
C ILE A 26 -7.01 7.38 9.11
N ASP A 27 -6.13 6.45 9.49
CA ASP A 27 -6.30 5.01 9.24
C ASP A 27 -7.63 4.48 9.76
N ASN A 28 -8.03 4.85 10.98
CA ASN A 28 -9.31 4.43 11.54
C ASN A 28 -10.52 5.05 10.80
N THR A 29 -10.40 6.27 10.30
CA THR A 29 -11.51 6.98 9.63
C THR A 29 -11.67 6.53 8.18
N VAL A 30 -10.57 6.43 7.44
CA VAL A 30 -10.58 6.08 6.01
C VAL A 30 -10.41 4.58 5.77
N GLY A 31 -10.08 3.78 6.79
CA GLY A 31 -9.75 2.36 6.61
C GLY A 31 -10.84 1.56 5.89
N PHE A 32 -12.12 1.79 6.23
CA PHE A 32 -13.24 1.16 5.52
C PHE A 32 -13.37 1.66 4.08
N LEU A 33 -13.15 2.96 3.84
CA LEU A 33 -13.16 3.53 2.48
C LEU A 33 -12.04 2.91 1.63
N VAL A 34 -10.83 2.81 2.18
CA VAL A 34 -9.70 2.15 1.51
C VAL A 34 -10.04 0.70 1.19
N PHE A 35 -10.64 -0.04 2.12
CA PHE A 35 -11.12 -1.40 1.85
C PHE A 35 -12.13 -1.46 0.70
N THR A 36 -13.13 -0.59 0.68
CA THR A 36 -14.10 -0.55 -0.43
C THR A 36 -13.45 -0.17 -1.76
N THR A 37 -12.48 0.74 -1.75
CA THR A 37 -11.71 1.13 -2.94
C THR A 37 -10.85 -0.02 -3.46
N VAL A 38 -10.21 -0.78 -2.57
CA VAL A 38 -9.45 -1.98 -2.95
C VAL A 38 -10.38 -2.99 -3.63
N ILE A 39 -11.53 -3.30 -3.04
CA ILE A 39 -12.51 -4.23 -3.64
C ILE A 39 -12.95 -3.72 -5.01
N HIS A 40 -13.35 -2.44 -5.09
CA HIS A 40 -13.82 -1.86 -6.33
C HIS A 40 -12.75 -1.93 -7.43
N ASN A 41 -11.54 -1.46 -7.16
CA ASN A 41 -10.43 -1.51 -8.12
C ASN A 41 -10.09 -2.95 -8.52
N SER A 42 -10.10 -3.89 -7.56
CA SER A 42 -9.88 -5.31 -7.84
C SER A 42 -10.96 -5.89 -8.76
N CYS A 43 -12.23 -5.60 -8.52
CA CYS A 43 -13.32 -6.05 -9.38
C CYS A 43 -13.20 -5.47 -10.80
N VAL A 44 -12.94 -4.16 -10.94
CA VAL A 44 -12.78 -3.54 -12.25
C VAL A 44 -11.58 -4.13 -12.99
N MET A 45 -10.42 -4.23 -12.33
CA MET A 45 -9.25 -4.88 -12.93
C MET A 45 -9.53 -6.32 -13.34
N PHE A 46 -10.26 -7.10 -12.54
CA PHE A 46 -10.63 -8.48 -12.88
C PHE A 46 -11.48 -8.53 -14.17
N PHE A 47 -12.57 -7.76 -14.24
CA PHE A 47 -13.44 -7.75 -15.41
C PHE A 47 -12.72 -7.22 -16.66
N SER A 48 -11.85 -6.22 -16.50
CA SER A 48 -11.04 -5.73 -17.62
C SER A 48 -10.03 -6.77 -18.11
N VAL A 49 -9.40 -7.55 -17.22
CA VAL A 49 -8.51 -8.64 -17.66
C VAL A 49 -9.30 -9.74 -18.38
N ASP A 50 -10.47 -10.12 -17.87
CA ASP A 50 -11.35 -11.10 -18.52
C ASP A 50 -11.79 -10.61 -19.91
N GLY A 51 -12.21 -9.34 -20.02
CA GLY A 51 -12.57 -8.69 -21.28
C GLY A 51 -11.41 -8.62 -22.27
N ILE A 52 -10.20 -8.29 -21.81
CA ILE A 52 -8.97 -8.32 -22.62
C ILE A 52 -8.72 -9.72 -23.21
N ILE A 53 -8.88 -10.77 -22.41
CA ILE A 53 -8.66 -12.16 -22.83
C ILE A 53 -9.76 -12.62 -23.80
N GLY A 54 -11.01 -12.24 -23.55
CA GLY A 54 -12.17 -12.63 -24.36
C GLY A 54 -12.38 -11.80 -25.64
N SER A 55 -11.73 -10.64 -25.75
CA SER A 55 -11.94 -9.70 -26.85
C SER A 55 -11.42 -10.23 -28.19
N ASN A 56 -12.33 -10.42 -29.15
CA ASN A 56 -11.99 -10.72 -30.54
C ASN A 56 -11.93 -9.45 -31.42
N MET A 57 -12.31 -8.28 -30.90
CA MET A 57 -12.31 -7.00 -31.59
C MET A 57 -11.35 -6.01 -30.95
N VAL A 58 -10.61 -5.26 -31.78
CA VAL A 58 -9.62 -4.27 -31.33
C VAL A 58 -10.23 -3.18 -30.45
N GLN A 59 -11.46 -2.74 -30.76
CA GLN A 59 -12.12 -1.68 -30.00
C GLN A 59 -12.45 -2.12 -28.56
N GLY A 60 -12.99 -3.34 -28.38
CA GLY A 60 -13.27 -3.89 -27.04
C GLY A 60 -12.00 -4.08 -26.22
N PHE A 61 -10.94 -4.61 -26.86
CA PHE A 61 -9.63 -4.75 -26.23
C PHE A 61 -9.07 -3.41 -25.72
N LEU A 62 -9.15 -2.33 -26.53
CA LEU A 62 -8.61 -1.03 -26.13
C LEU A 62 -9.38 -0.41 -24.98
N GLU A 63 -10.70 -0.57 -24.95
CA GLU A 63 -11.56 -0.10 -23.86
C GLU A 63 -11.23 -0.82 -22.56
N ASP A 64 -11.19 -2.16 -22.57
CA ASP A 64 -10.85 -2.96 -21.40
C ASP A 64 -9.42 -2.71 -20.92
N TYR A 65 -8.47 -2.56 -21.85
CA TYR A 65 -7.09 -2.20 -21.52
C TYR A 65 -7.00 -0.83 -20.85
N TYR A 66 -7.75 0.16 -21.32
CA TYR A 66 -7.79 1.49 -20.71
C TYR A 66 -8.35 1.45 -19.28
N TRP A 67 -9.46 0.73 -19.08
CA TRP A 67 -10.05 0.55 -17.75
C TRP A 67 -9.10 -0.18 -16.79
N PHE A 68 -8.45 -1.24 -17.26
CA PHE A 68 -7.45 -1.97 -16.49
C PHE A 68 -6.30 -1.03 -16.07
N LEU A 69 -5.68 -0.35 -17.04
CA LEU A 69 -4.50 0.48 -16.79
C LEU A 69 -4.83 1.64 -15.85
N SER A 70 -5.96 2.31 -16.04
CA SER A 70 -6.40 3.42 -15.19
C SER A 70 -6.58 2.97 -13.74
N ASN A 71 -7.30 1.87 -13.50
CA ASN A 71 -7.54 1.35 -12.15
C ASN A 71 -6.26 0.81 -11.50
N PHE A 72 -5.41 0.14 -12.29
CA PHE A 72 -4.12 -0.34 -11.82
C PHE A 72 -3.21 0.81 -11.36
N LEU A 73 -3.16 1.90 -12.13
CA LEU A 73 -2.39 3.10 -11.76
C LEU A 73 -2.95 3.77 -10.50
N LEU A 74 -4.27 3.95 -10.39
CA LEU A 74 -4.90 4.51 -9.19
C LEU A 74 -4.61 3.66 -7.95
N PHE A 75 -4.74 2.34 -8.07
CA PHE A 75 -4.42 1.40 -7.01
C PHE A 75 -2.94 1.44 -6.61
N THR A 76 -2.05 1.54 -7.61
CA THR A 76 -0.60 1.67 -7.41
C THR A 76 -0.25 2.96 -6.68
N VAL A 77 -0.82 4.10 -7.10
CA VAL A 77 -0.59 5.41 -6.46
C VAL A 77 -1.04 5.37 -5.01
N MET A 78 -2.26 4.90 -4.74
CA MET A 78 -2.78 4.77 -3.36
C MET A 78 -1.84 3.92 -2.49
N THR A 79 -1.45 2.74 -2.99
CA THR A 79 -0.59 1.82 -2.25
C THR A 79 0.82 2.37 -2.06
N ALA A 80 1.39 3.03 -3.07
CA ALA A 80 2.72 3.64 -3.01
C ALA A 80 2.75 4.81 -2.01
N THR A 81 1.73 5.67 -1.99
CA THR A 81 1.63 6.76 -1.01
C THR A 81 1.46 6.24 0.42
N ALA A 82 0.68 5.18 0.62
CA ALA A 82 0.57 4.55 1.94
C ALA A 82 1.90 3.88 2.36
N SER A 83 2.58 3.20 1.43
CA SER A 83 3.88 2.56 1.67
C SER A 83 4.96 3.57 2.00
N SER A 84 4.99 4.73 1.32
CA SER A 84 6.01 5.76 1.54
C SER A 84 5.96 6.34 2.96
N VAL A 85 4.77 6.42 3.57
CA VAL A 85 4.63 6.83 4.98
C VAL A 85 5.25 5.79 5.92
N SER A 86 5.06 4.50 5.65
CA SER A 86 5.68 3.42 6.43
C SER A 86 7.20 3.40 6.24
N GLU A 87 7.68 3.58 5.01
CA GLU A 87 9.10 3.65 4.68
C GLU A 87 9.77 4.86 5.36
N ALA A 88 9.16 6.04 5.28
CA ALA A 88 9.64 7.24 5.95
C ALA A 88 9.64 7.08 7.48
N SER A 89 8.62 6.44 8.05
CA SER A 89 8.60 6.13 9.49
C SER A 89 9.74 5.19 9.89
N ALA A 90 10.04 4.17 9.08
CA ALA A 90 11.15 3.25 9.33
C ALA A 90 12.51 3.96 9.21
N GLU A 91 12.66 4.93 8.30
CA GLU A 91 13.86 5.76 8.19
C GLU A 91 14.06 6.66 9.42
N VAL A 92 12.98 7.20 9.98
CA VAL A 92 13.04 7.95 11.25
C VAL A 92 13.46 7.00 12.40
N ALA A 93 13.00 5.75 12.39
CA ALA A 93 13.41 4.74 13.37
C ALA A 93 14.90 4.41 13.29
N SER A 94 15.41 4.15 12.08
CA SER A 94 16.83 3.87 11.89
C SER A 94 17.71 5.07 12.26
N SER A 95 17.28 6.28 11.93
CA SER A 95 17.96 7.53 12.31
C SER A 95 17.96 7.75 13.82
N ALA A 96 16.85 7.43 14.50
CA ALA A 96 16.70 7.53 15.96
C ALA A 96 17.70 6.65 16.72
N LEU A 97 18.05 5.47 16.18
CA LEU A 97 18.99 4.53 16.78
C LEU A 97 20.46 4.97 16.70
N ILE A 98 20.80 5.84 15.74
CA ILE A 98 22.18 6.30 15.47
C ILE A 98 22.50 7.61 16.23
N LEU A 99 21.48 8.25 16.82
CA LEU A 99 21.64 9.52 17.54
C LEU A 99 22.51 9.35 18.81
N PRO A 100 23.49 10.24 19.05
CA PRO A 100 24.37 10.13 20.21
C PRO A 100 23.58 10.21 21.53
N GLU A 101 23.86 9.28 22.45
CA GLU A 101 23.35 9.36 23.81
C GLU A 101 23.77 10.67 24.48
N GLU A 102 22.80 11.36 25.09
CA GLU A 102 23.07 12.57 25.83
C GLU A 102 23.73 12.20 27.18
N LYS A 103 25.07 12.26 27.23
CA LYS A 103 25.82 12.10 28.48
C LYS A 103 25.39 13.17 29.49
N GLY A 104 24.61 12.76 30.49
CA GLY A 104 24.39 13.52 31.73
C GLY A 104 22.95 13.94 32.04
N ARG A 105 21.98 13.80 31.14
CA ARG A 105 20.55 14.03 31.45
C ARG A 105 19.65 13.31 30.45
N SER A 106 18.60 12.67 30.96
CA SER A 106 17.45 12.14 30.19
C SER A 106 17.60 10.80 29.43
N ASN A 107 18.02 9.74 30.13
CA ASN A 107 17.86 8.35 29.65
C ASN A 107 16.37 8.01 29.37
N TRP A 108 15.44 8.51 30.20
CA TRP A 108 14.01 8.18 30.08
C TRP A 108 13.31 8.73 28.82
N ASN A 109 13.52 10.00 28.45
CA ASN A 109 12.85 10.55 27.26
C ASN A 109 13.45 10.03 25.96
N GLN A 110 14.75 9.74 25.95
CA GLN A 110 15.41 9.10 24.82
C GLN A 110 14.86 7.68 24.63
N HIS A 111 14.78 6.88 25.70
CA HIS A 111 14.20 5.54 25.65
C HIS A 111 12.74 5.56 25.18
N ARG A 112 11.90 6.45 25.74
CA ARG A 112 10.51 6.64 25.29
C ARG A 112 10.39 7.00 23.81
N PHE A 113 11.28 7.85 23.31
CA PHE A 113 11.31 8.22 21.90
C PHE A 113 11.67 7.02 21.04
N ILE A 114 12.73 6.29 21.37
CA ILE A 114 13.15 5.09 20.63
C ILE A 114 12.01 4.05 20.59
N THR A 115 11.39 3.72 21.73
CA THR A 115 10.27 2.77 21.78
C THR A 115 9.04 3.24 20.98
N LEU A 116 8.79 4.55 20.91
CA LEU A 116 7.68 5.09 20.14
C LEU A 116 7.89 4.96 18.64
N VAL A 117 9.12 5.23 18.19
CA VAL A 117 9.52 5.25 16.78
C VAL A 117 9.75 3.83 16.25
N GLU A 118 10.18 2.88 17.10
CA GLU A 118 10.27 1.45 16.77
C GLU A 118 8.93 0.86 16.33
N LYS A 119 7.83 1.40 16.86
CA LYS A 119 6.49 1.09 16.37
C LYS A 119 6.22 1.92 15.12
N GLU A 120 6.56 1.36 13.96
CA GLU A 120 6.31 1.94 12.64
C GLU A 120 4.88 2.48 12.48
N ILE A 121 4.74 3.61 11.77
CA ILE A 121 3.46 4.13 11.31
C ILE A 121 3.10 3.38 10.03
N THR A 122 2.06 2.55 10.07
CA THR A 122 1.63 1.77 8.90
C THR A 122 0.14 1.91 8.69
N PHE A 123 -0.27 2.32 7.49
CA PHE A 123 -1.68 2.32 7.09
C PHE A 123 -2.15 0.90 6.79
N THR A 124 -3.43 0.63 7.05
CA THR A 124 -4.04 -0.68 6.91
C THR A 124 -5.28 -0.64 6.01
N VAL A 125 -5.52 -1.74 5.31
CA VAL A 125 -6.80 -1.97 4.64
C VAL A 125 -7.78 -2.47 5.69
N TRP A 126 -8.54 -1.55 6.31
CA TRP A 126 -9.52 -1.84 7.36
C TRP A 126 -9.01 -2.81 8.46
N LYS A 127 -7.78 -2.60 8.94
CA LYS A 127 -7.11 -3.46 9.95
C LYS A 127 -6.87 -4.92 9.55
N LEU A 128 -7.18 -5.31 8.31
CA LEU A 128 -6.96 -6.68 7.82
C LEU A 128 -5.51 -6.91 7.42
N ALA A 129 -4.94 -5.98 6.67
CA ALA A 129 -3.59 -6.09 6.13
C ALA A 129 -2.90 -4.72 6.06
N PRO A 130 -1.58 -4.66 6.35
CA PRO A 130 -0.81 -3.44 6.17
C PRO A 130 -0.61 -3.14 4.68
N ILE A 131 -0.75 -1.86 4.31
CA ILE A 131 -0.52 -1.39 2.95
C ILE A 131 0.98 -1.16 2.77
N ARG A 132 1.64 -2.14 2.15
CA ARG A 132 3.06 -2.09 1.78
C ARG A 132 3.21 -2.25 0.27
N ARG A 133 4.36 -1.90 -0.29
CA ARG A 133 4.64 -2.07 -1.73
C ARG A 133 4.34 -3.48 -2.25
N ASN A 134 4.56 -4.51 -1.43
CA ASN A 134 4.25 -5.91 -1.78
C ASN A 134 2.75 -6.20 -1.97
N PHE A 135 1.87 -5.36 -1.42
CA PHE A 135 0.43 -5.47 -1.57
C PHE A 135 0.00 -5.35 -3.04
N ILE A 136 0.69 -4.52 -3.83
CA ILE A 136 0.42 -4.35 -5.26
C ILE A 136 0.62 -5.68 -5.99
N PHE A 137 1.78 -6.30 -5.78
CA PHE A 137 2.13 -7.57 -6.41
C PHE A 137 1.19 -8.69 -5.97
N GLY A 138 0.80 -8.72 -4.69
CA GLY A 138 -0.14 -9.70 -4.17
C GLY A 138 -1.51 -9.63 -4.85
N ILE A 139 -2.13 -8.45 -4.86
CA ILE A 139 -3.45 -8.26 -5.48
C ILE A 139 -3.38 -8.50 -7.00
N SER A 140 -2.36 -7.98 -7.67
CA SER A 140 -2.20 -8.16 -9.12
C SER A 140 -2.03 -9.63 -9.48
N GLY A 141 -1.17 -10.35 -8.75
CA GLY A 141 -0.97 -11.79 -8.95
C GLY A 141 -2.25 -12.59 -8.79
N ILE A 142 -3.01 -12.33 -7.72
CA ILE A 142 -4.32 -12.94 -7.48
C ILE A 142 -5.25 -12.71 -8.67
N LEU A 143 -5.37 -11.47 -9.15
CA LEU A 143 -6.25 -11.12 -10.26
C LEU A 143 -5.88 -11.86 -11.54
N PHE A 144 -4.59 -11.89 -11.91
CA PHE A 144 -4.13 -12.62 -13.08
C PHE A 144 -4.37 -14.13 -12.94
N THR A 145 -4.06 -14.71 -11.78
CA THR A 145 -4.28 -16.15 -11.54
C THR A 145 -5.76 -16.51 -11.67
N TYR A 146 -6.66 -15.77 -11.03
CA TYR A 146 -8.09 -16.06 -11.11
C TYR A 146 -8.65 -15.84 -12.52
N SER A 147 -8.24 -14.79 -13.21
CA SER A 147 -8.71 -14.52 -14.58
C SER A 147 -8.29 -15.64 -15.54
N LEU A 148 -7.03 -16.07 -15.48
CA LEU A 148 -6.52 -17.16 -16.30
C LEU A 148 -7.17 -18.51 -15.94
N MET A 149 -7.38 -18.78 -14.65
CA MET A 149 -8.02 -20.01 -14.19
C MET A 149 -9.49 -20.08 -14.63
N ILE A 150 -10.24 -18.99 -14.52
CA ILE A 150 -11.64 -18.95 -14.95
C ILE A 150 -11.72 -19.09 -16.47
N HIS A 151 -10.81 -18.43 -17.20
CA HIS A 151 -10.75 -18.57 -18.64
C HIS A 151 -10.42 -20.02 -19.07
N SER A 152 -9.45 -20.67 -18.42
CA SER A 152 -9.06 -22.04 -18.76
C SER A 152 -10.13 -23.09 -18.42
N LEU A 153 -10.98 -22.81 -17.42
CA LEU A 153 -12.11 -23.66 -17.03
C LEU A 153 -13.39 -23.37 -17.84
N SER A 154 -13.46 -22.26 -18.58
CA SER A 154 -14.64 -21.91 -19.36
C SER A 154 -14.74 -22.82 -20.59
N PRO A 155 -15.79 -23.66 -20.74
CA PRO A 155 -15.86 -24.70 -21.78
C PRO A 155 -16.05 -24.17 -23.22
N VAL A 156 -15.90 -22.88 -23.50
CA VAL A 156 -16.40 -22.24 -24.73
C VAL A 156 -15.28 -21.57 -25.51
N LYS A 157 -14.46 -22.39 -26.17
CA LYS A 157 -13.82 -22.02 -27.46
C LYS A 157 -13.40 -23.23 -28.32
N ASN A 158 -13.96 -24.42 -28.10
CA ASN A 158 -13.64 -25.61 -28.89
C ASN A 158 -14.76 -26.10 -29.83
N ASP A 159 -15.96 -25.51 -29.80
CA ASP A 159 -17.09 -26.03 -30.60
C ASP A 159 -17.43 -25.21 -31.85
N SER A 160 -16.80 -24.04 -32.07
CA SER A 160 -17.10 -23.20 -33.25
C SER A 160 -16.24 -23.50 -34.49
N HIS A 161 -15.37 -24.51 -34.46
CA HIS A 161 -14.56 -24.92 -35.63
C HIS A 161 -15.01 -26.25 -36.27
N LEU A 162 -16.12 -26.85 -35.82
CA LEU A 162 -16.69 -28.08 -36.40
C LEU A 162 -18.04 -27.88 -37.10
N ALA A 163 -18.50 -26.63 -37.27
CA ALA A 163 -19.74 -26.33 -37.98
C ALA A 163 -19.58 -25.13 -38.93
N THR A 164 -18.80 -25.30 -39.99
CA THR A 164 -19.03 -24.73 -41.34
C THR A 164 -18.08 -25.36 -42.33
#